data_AF-A0A820NH36-F1
#
_entry.id   AF-A0A820NH36-F1
#
_cell.length_a   1.000
_cell.length_b   1.000
_cell.length_c   1.000
_cell.angle_alpha   90.00
_cell.angle_beta   90.00
_cell.angle_gamma   90.00
#
_symmetry.space_group_name_H-M   'P 1'
#
loop_
_entity.id
_entity.type
_entity.pdbx_description
1 polymer ?
#
loop_
_entity_poly.entity_id
_entity_poly.type
_entity_poly.pdbx_seq_one_letter_code
_entity_poly.pdbx_strand_id
1 'polypeptide(L)'
;QWSGAKNVLVLSVCPGYCSTDLNHNGPGSRPPALGADSILYVVNTPKADLENGAFYQDGKKLPQNFECTMDFSKMKQVAENKA
;
A
#
# COMPACT_ATOMS: atom_id res chain seq x y z
N GLN A 1 16.59 -17.21 -1.32
CA GLN A 1 16.69 -16.43 -0.05
C GLN A 1 17.91 -15.52 -0.15
N TRP A 2 17.74 -14.20 -0.15
CA TRP A 2 18.85 -13.23 -0.23
C TRP A 2 19.76 -13.40 0.99
N SER A 3 20.86 -14.12 0.84
CA SER A 3 21.67 -14.67 1.94
C SER A 3 22.87 -13.80 2.34
N GLY A 4 23.04 -12.61 1.74
CA GLY A 4 24.25 -11.80 1.88
C GLY A 4 24.29 -10.80 3.04
N ALA A 5 23.14 -10.28 3.48
CA ALA A 5 23.09 -9.24 4.51
C ALA A 5 22.46 -9.78 5.80
N LYS A 6 23.28 -10.33 6.69
CA LYS A 6 22.83 -10.72 8.04
C LYS A 6 22.34 -9.44 8.73
N ASN A 7 21.02 -9.32 8.95
CA ASN A 7 20.31 -8.21 9.63
C ASN A 7 19.62 -7.14 8.77
N VAL A 8 19.45 -7.36 7.46
CA VAL A 8 18.58 -6.53 6.60
C VAL A 8 17.26 -7.24 6.37
N LEU A 9 16.15 -6.51 6.57
CA LEU A 9 14.82 -6.92 6.13
C LEU A 9 14.53 -6.29 4.78
N VAL A 10 14.04 -7.11 3.85
CA VAL A 10 13.55 -6.69 2.54
C VAL A 10 12.08 -7.03 2.50
N LEU A 11 11.23 -6.01 2.37
CA LEU A 11 9.78 -6.13 2.45
C LEU A 11 9.15 -5.46 1.22
N SER A 12 7.97 -5.93 0.83
CA SER A 12 7.15 -5.26 -0.19
C SER A 12 5.93 -4.63 0.49
N VAL A 13 5.53 -3.44 0.05
CA VAL A 13 4.43 -2.68 0.67
C VAL A 13 3.55 -2.03 -0.39
N CYS A 14 2.22 -2.19 -0.31
CA CYS A 14 1.28 -1.38 -1.11
C CYS A 14 0.90 -0.11 -0.32
N PRO A 15 1.09 1.10 -0.88
CA PRO A 15 0.53 2.32 -0.31
C PRO A 15 -0.99 2.44 -0.54
N GLY A 16 -1.59 1.55 -1.34
CA GLY A 16 -2.95 1.73 -1.85
C GLY A 16 -3.00 2.64 -3.08
N TYR A 17 -4.20 2.79 -3.65
CA TYR A 17 -4.46 3.72 -4.74
C TYR A 17 -4.51 5.17 -4.22
N CYS A 18 -3.35 5.84 -4.17
CA CYS A 18 -3.20 7.17 -3.56
C CYS A 18 -3.38 8.33 -4.54
N SER A 19 -3.98 9.43 -4.12
CA SER A 19 -4.23 10.63 -4.93
C SER A 19 -2.92 11.37 -5.20
N THR A 20 -2.28 11.08 -6.33
CA THR A 20 -0.95 11.61 -6.70
C THR A 20 -0.92 11.96 -8.18
N ASP A 21 0.13 12.64 -8.63
CA ASP A 21 0.28 12.95 -10.05
C ASP A 21 0.35 11.68 -10.92
N LEU A 22 0.90 10.58 -10.41
CA LEU A 22 1.00 9.29 -11.12
C LEU A 22 -0.36 8.77 -11.59
N ASN A 23 -1.44 9.03 -10.85
CA ASN A 23 -2.80 8.65 -11.21
C ASN A 23 -3.72 9.84 -11.49
N HIS A 24 -3.15 11.03 -11.76
CA HIS A 24 -3.87 12.28 -12.01
C HIS A 24 -4.89 12.64 -10.93
N ASN A 25 -4.59 12.31 -9.66
CA ASN A 25 -5.53 12.49 -8.54
C ASN A 25 -6.89 11.81 -8.82
N GLY A 26 -6.85 10.62 -9.41
CA GLY A 26 -8.02 9.90 -9.92
C GLY A 26 -9.10 9.61 -8.86
N PRO A 27 -10.38 9.50 -9.26
CA PRO A 27 -11.48 9.26 -8.35
C PRO A 27 -11.35 7.91 -7.64
N GLY A 28 -11.83 7.82 -6.40
CA GLY A 28 -11.68 6.62 -5.57
C GLY A 28 -10.28 6.44 -4.98
N SER A 29 -9.35 7.37 -5.23
CA SER A 29 -8.05 7.40 -4.56
C SER A 29 -8.15 7.83 -3.09
N ARG A 30 -7.24 7.31 -2.27
CA ARG A 30 -7.07 7.70 -0.86
C ARG A 30 -6.07 8.86 -0.73
N PRO A 31 -6.13 9.65 0.36
CA PRO A 31 -5.10 10.64 0.68
C PRO A 31 -3.67 10.06 0.68
N PRO A 32 -2.67 10.77 0.14
CA PRO A 32 -1.27 10.32 0.17
C PRO A 32 -0.72 10.06 1.57
N ALA A 33 -1.13 10.86 2.56
CA ALA A 33 -0.73 10.67 3.95
C ALA A 33 -1.07 9.26 4.46
N LEU A 34 -2.28 8.78 4.14
CA LEU A 34 -2.67 7.42 4.48
C LEU A 34 -1.82 6.38 3.75
N GLY A 35 -1.41 6.61 2.51
CA GLY A 35 -0.48 5.71 1.81
C GLY A 35 0.91 5.68 2.44
N ALA A 36 1.39 6.83 2.92
CA ALA A 36 2.64 6.93 3.67
C ALA A 36 2.56 6.15 4.99
N ASP A 37 1.43 6.18 5.69
CA ASP A 37 1.25 5.41 6.93
C ASP A 37 1.43 3.89 6.70
N SER A 38 0.97 3.36 5.55
CA SER A 38 1.18 1.95 5.17
C SER A 38 2.68 1.61 5.06
N ILE A 39 3.47 2.53 4.47
CA ILE A 39 4.93 2.40 4.34
C ILE A 39 5.61 2.54 5.70
N LEU A 40 5.23 3.55 6.49
CA LEU A 40 5.81 3.84 7.79
C LEU A 40 5.55 2.72 8.81
N TYR A 41 4.46 1.96 8.67
CA TYR A 41 4.21 0.80 9.52
C TYR A 41 5.40 -0.16 9.55
N VAL A 42 5.88 -0.63 8.39
CA VAL A 42 6.99 -1.60 8.35
C VAL A 42 8.34 -0.97 8.74
N VAL A 43 8.47 0.36 8.60
CA VAL A 43 9.68 1.09 9.02
C VAL A 43 9.76 1.22 10.54
N ASN A 44 8.62 1.46 11.19
CA ASN A 44 8.54 1.71 12.64
C ASN A 44 8.30 0.44 13.46
N THR A 45 7.88 -0.66 12.83
CA THR A 45 7.67 -1.94 13.52
C THR A 45 9.00 -2.60 13.86
N PRO A 46 9.17 -3.16 15.07
CA PRO A 46 10.39 -3.90 15.42
C PRO A 46 10.67 -5.02 14.42
N LYS A 47 11.95 -5.18 14.04
CA LYS A 47 12.37 -6.19 13.06
C LYS A 47 11.94 -7.62 13.43
N ALA A 48 11.80 -7.92 14.72
CA ALA A 48 11.38 -9.23 15.23
C ALA A 48 9.91 -9.56 14.91
N ASP A 49 9.08 -8.54 14.63
CA ASP A 49 7.64 -8.68 14.37
C ASP A 49 7.32 -8.68 12.86
N LEU A 50 8.35 -8.62 12.00
CA LEU A 50 8.23 -8.57 10.55
C LEU A 50 8.84 -9.82 9.90
N GLU A 51 8.22 -10.26 8.81
CA GLU A 51 8.68 -11.42 8.05
C GLU A 51 9.42 -10.98 6.79
N ASN A 52 10.69 -11.35 6.67
CA ASN A 52 11.51 -11.01 5.51
C ASN A 52 10.89 -11.57 4.20
N GLY A 53 10.76 -10.72 3.19
CA GLY A 53 10.14 -11.04 1.91
C GLY A 53 8.62 -10.98 1.92
N ALA A 54 7.97 -10.67 3.04
CA ALA A 54 6.52 -10.55 3.11
C ALA A 54 6.00 -9.25 2.47
N PHE A 55 4.70 -9.27 2.17
CA PHE A 55 3.96 -8.16 1.59
C PHE A 55 3.01 -7.56 2.64
N TYR A 56 3.01 -6.25 2.77
CA TYR A 56 2.20 -5.53 3.75
C TYR A 56 1.36 -4.43 3.11
N GLN A 57 0.21 -4.16 3.71
CA GLN A 57 -0.53 -2.93 3.49
C GLN A 57 -1.32 -2.60 4.76
N ASP A 58 -1.33 -1.32 5.15
CA ASP A 58 -2.15 -0.81 6.25
C ASP A 58 -1.98 -1.62 7.56
N GLY A 59 -0.73 -1.97 7.88
CA GLY A 59 -0.39 -2.74 9.08
C GLY A 59 -0.66 -4.24 9.01
N LYS A 60 -1.16 -4.76 7.88
CA LYS A 60 -1.53 -6.17 7.71
C LYS A 60 -0.57 -6.87 6.77
N LYS A 61 -0.11 -8.06 7.18
CA LYS A 61 0.57 -8.99 6.27
C LYS A 61 -0.46 -9.57 5.32
N LEU A 62 -0.21 -9.46 4.03
CA LEU A 62 -1.11 -9.91 2.97
C LEU A 62 -0.46 -10.99 2.09
N PRO A 63 -1.26 -11.82 1.41
CA PRO A 63 -0.76 -12.73 0.39
C PRO A 63 -0.04 -11.99 -0.74
N GLN A 64 0.95 -12.62 -1.37
CA GLN A 64 1.67 -12.03 -2.51
C GLN A 64 0.80 -11.84 -3.76
N ASN A 65 -0.32 -12.57 -3.86
CA ASN A 65 -1.32 -12.43 -4.91
C ASN A 65 -2.45 -11.46 -4.53
N PHE A 66 -2.30 -10.66 -3.47
CA PHE A 66 -3.30 -9.68 -3.09
C PHE A 66 -3.37 -8.55 -4.11
N GLU A 67 -4.59 -8.22 -4.53
CA GLU A 67 -4.87 -7.10 -5.42
C GLU A 67 -5.22 -5.87 -4.59
N CYS A 68 -4.46 -4.80 -4.77
CA CYS A 68 -4.68 -3.54 -4.06
C CYS A 68 -6.05 -2.97 -4.48
N THR A 69 -7.00 -2.92 -3.54
CA THR A 69 -8.41 -2.62 -3.86
C THR A 69 -8.61 -1.14 -4.17
N MET A 70 -9.29 -0.86 -5.29
CA MET A 70 -9.82 0.46 -5.61
C MET A 70 -11.29 0.55 -5.20
N ASP A 71 -11.70 1.72 -4.70
CA ASP A 71 -13.11 1.99 -4.40
C ASP A 71 -13.86 2.39 -5.67
N PHE A 72 -14.35 1.39 -6.40
CA PHE A 72 -15.12 1.60 -7.65
C PHE A 72 -16.46 2.30 -7.42
N SER A 73 -17.02 2.26 -6.21
CA SER A 73 -18.28 2.93 -5.91
C SER A 73 -18.13 4.46 -6.03
N LYS A 74 -17.00 5.00 -5.57
CA LYS A 74 -16.66 6.42 -5.70
C LYS A 74 -16.35 6.84 -7.12
N MET A 75 -15.78 5.96 -7.94
CA MET A 75 -15.59 6.24 -9.36
C MET A 75 -16.93 6.41 -10.09
N LYS A 76 -17.88 5.51 -9.81
CA LYS A 76 -19.21 5.56 -10.41
C LYS A 76 -19.96 6.85 -10.05
N GLN A 77 -19.91 7.25 -8.78
CA GLN A 77 -20.54 8.50 -8.32
C GLN A 77 -19.94 9.74 -9.00
N VAL A 78 -18.62 9.80 -9.20
CA VAL A 78 -17.98 10.93 -9.91
C VAL A 78 -18.37 10.96 -11.38
N ALA A 79 -18.52 9.80 -12.03
CA ALA A 79 -18.98 9.72 -13.41
C ALA A 79 -20.44 10.20 -13.55
N GLU A 80 -21.31 9.79 -12.64
CA GLU A 80 -22.72 10.20 -12.60
C GLU A 80 -22.88 11.70 -12.32
N ASN A 81 -22.07 12.28 -11.42
CA ASN A 81 -22.13 13.71 -11.10
C ASN A 81 -21.56 14.63 -12.21
N LYS A 82 -20.86 14.07 -13.20
CA LYS A 82 -20.30 14.81 -14.35
C LYS A 82 -21.18 14.73 -15.60
N ALA A 83 -22.22 13.89 -15.59
CA ALA A 83 -23.21 13.74 -16.66
C ALA A 83 -24.34 14.78 -16.51
#